data_AF-A0A926TXH9-F1
#
_entry.id   AF-A0A926TXH9-F1
#
_cell.length_a   1.000
_cell.length_b   1.000
_cell.length_c   1.000
_cell.angle_alpha   90.00
_cell.angle_beta   90.00
_cell.angle_gamma   90.00
#
_symmetry.space_group_name_H-M   'P 1'
#
loop_
_entity.id
_entity.type
_entity.pdbx_description
1 polymer ?
#
loop_
_entity_poly.entity_id
_entity_poly.type
_entity_poly.pdbx_seq_one_letter_code
_entity_poly.pdbx_strand_id
1 'polypeptide(L)' 'MLVLNDSQALIVENLLIRMLTQEPYSVQQLEEAIAWFQPERRTVSCPMESTLAKSISEELFRLIRLNQG' A
#
# COMPACT_ATOMS: atom_id res chain seq x y z
N MET A 1 -1.90 1.59 -9.10
CA MET A 1 -1.15 0.72 -10.04
C MET A 1 -0.27 -0.20 -9.22
N LEU A 2 -0.35 -1.51 -9.46
CA LEU A 2 0.56 -2.49 -8.88
C LEU A 2 1.77 -2.58 -9.81
N VAL A 3 2.97 -2.41 -9.26
CA VAL A 3 4.22 -2.39 -10.02
C VAL A 3 5.13 -3.43 -9.38
N LEU A 4 5.32 -4.55 -10.08
CA LEU A 4 6.35 -5.52 -9.75
C LEU A 4 7.65 -5.10 -10.42
N ASN A 5 8.78 -5.34 -9.77
CA ASN A 5 10.08 -5.26 -10.44
C ASN A 5 10.33 -6.54 -11.27
N ASP A 6 11.37 -6.51 -12.10
CA ASP A 6 11.68 -7.61 -13.05
C ASP A 6 11.87 -8.96 -12.34
N SER A 7 12.49 -8.98 -11.15
CA SER A 7 12.69 -10.21 -10.40
C SER A 7 11.40 -10.76 -9.81
N GLN A 8 10.54 -9.90 -9.27
CA GLN A 8 9.22 -10.28 -8.77
C GLN A 8 8.33 -10.82 -9.90
N ALA A 9 8.36 -10.18 -11.07
CA ALA A 9 7.59 -10.63 -12.24
C ALA A 9 8.01 -12.04 -12.68
N LEU A 10 9.33 -12.31 -12.72
CA LEU A 10 9.87 -13.62 -13.09
C LEU A 10 9.48 -14.71 -12.07
N ILE A 11 9.48 -14.37 -10.78
CA ILE A 11 9.07 -15.30 -9.71
C ILE A 11 7.58 -15.64 -9.84
N VAL A 12 6.72 -14.64 -10.07
CA VAL A 12 5.28 -14.84 -10.27
C VAL A 12 5.02 -15.69 -11.52
N GLU A 13 5.68 -15.39 -12.63
CA GLU A 13 5.57 -16.17 -13.86
C GLU A 13 5.93 -17.65 -13.63
N ASN A 14 7.07 -17.92 -12.98
CA ASN A 14 7.51 -19.29 -12.70
C ASN A 14 6.51 -20.05 -11.82
N LEU A 15 5.99 -19.39 -10.78
CA LEU A 15 4.97 -19.97 -9.90
C LEU A 15 3.69 -20.31 -10.67
N LEU A 16 3.22 -19.40 -11.54
CA LEU A 16 2.03 -19.63 -12.36
C LEU A 16 2.21 -20.79 -13.34
N ILE A 17 3.37 -20.88 -13.99
CA ILE A 17 3.69 -21.99 -14.90
C ILE A 17 3.61 -23.32 -14.13
N ARG A 18 4.28 -23.43 -12.98
CA ARG A 18 4.28 -24.66 -12.17
C ARG A 18 2.88 -25.04 -11.68
N MET A 19 2.06 -24.06 -11.28
CA MET A 19 0.67 -24.32 -10.89
C MET A 19 -0.17 -24.84 -12.06
N LEU A 20 0.01 -24.29 -13.26
CA LEU A 20 -0.71 -24.72 -14.46
C LEU A 20 -0.25 -26.09 -14.98
N THR A 21 1.03 -26.42 -14.81
CA THR A 21 1.59 -27.72 -15.19
C THR A 21 1.51 -28.78 -14.09
N GLN A 22 0.95 -28.44 -12.92
CA GLN A 22 0.87 -29.32 -11.73
C GLN A 22 2.23 -29.78 -11.20
N GLU A 23 3.26 -28.96 -11.40
CA GLU A 23 4.59 -29.19 -10.86
C GLU A 23 4.69 -28.72 -9.39
N PRO A 24 5.59 -29.32 -8.59
CA PRO A 24 5.83 -28.88 -7.24
C PRO A 24 6.40 -27.45 -7.21
N TYR A 25 5.83 -26.62 -6.36
CA TYR A 25 6.24 -25.25 -6.11
C TYR A 25 6.39 -24.99 -4.60
N SER A 26 7.14 -23.96 -4.25
CA SER A 26 7.31 -23.56 -2.85
C SER A 26 6.10 -22.75 -2.38
N VAL A 27 5.43 -23.24 -1.33
CA VAL A 27 4.33 -22.52 -0.69
C VAL A 27 4.81 -21.21 -0.10
N GLN A 28 6.02 -21.17 0.47
CA GLN A 28 6.61 -19.93 0.99
C GLN A 28 6.77 -18.87 -0.10
N GLN A 29 7.28 -19.25 -1.28
CA GLN A 29 7.42 -18.29 -2.39
C GLN A 29 6.06 -17.82 -2.91
N LEU A 30 5.05 -18.67 -2.87
CA LEU A 30 3.68 -18.29 -3.20
C LEU A 30 3.12 -17.26 -2.21
N GLU A 31 3.30 -17.47 -0.91
CA GLU A 31 2.86 -16.52 0.12
C GLU A 31 3.57 -15.17 0.00
N GLU A 32 4.89 -15.18 -0.23
CA GLU A 32 5.66 -13.96 -0.50
C GLU A 32 5.17 -13.24 -1.76
N ALA A 33 4.89 -13.99 -2.83
CA ALA A 33 4.36 -13.42 -4.06
C ALA A 33 2.97 -12.79 -3.84
N ILE A 34 2.07 -13.48 -3.11
CA ILE A 34 0.75 -12.97 -2.75
C ILE A 34 0.86 -11.68 -1.94
N ALA A 35 1.84 -11.57 -1.02
CA ALA A 35 2.06 -10.37 -0.24
C ALA A 35 2.36 -9.14 -1.12
N TRP A 36 3.04 -9.31 -2.26
CA TRP A 36 3.28 -8.22 -3.23
C TRP A 36 1.99 -7.70 -3.88
N PHE A 37 0.95 -8.53 -3.93
CA PHE A 37 -0.37 -8.15 -4.45
C PHE A 37 -1.31 -7.59 -3.39
N GLN A 38 -0.98 -7.78 -2.12
CA GLN A 38 -1.74 -7.16 -1.06
C GLN A 38 -1.42 -5.67 -1.03
N PRO A 39 -2.44 -4.79 -1.01
CA PRO A 39 -2.23 -3.44 -0.55
C PRO A 39 -1.88 -3.55 0.93
N GLU A 40 -0.59 -3.68 1.27
CA GLU A 40 -0.09 -3.29 2.59
C GLU A 40 -0.79 -2.00 2.91
N ARG A 41 -1.59 -1.98 3.99
CA ARG A 41 -2.41 -0.85 4.43
C ARG A 41 -1.76 0.45 4.01
N ARG A 42 -2.11 0.94 2.81
CA ARG A 42 -1.57 2.18 2.27
C ARG A 42 -2.35 3.24 3.03
N THR A 43 -1.98 3.50 4.28
CA THR A 43 -2.00 4.87 4.77
C THR A 43 -1.10 5.60 3.80
N VAL A 44 -1.71 6.09 2.72
CA VAL A 44 -1.11 7.07 1.84
C VAL A 44 -0.85 8.24 2.76
N SER A 45 0.35 8.31 3.32
CA SER A 45 0.83 9.54 3.95
C SER A 45 1.09 10.48 2.79
N CYS A 46 0.03 11.08 2.28
CA CYS A 46 0.14 12.22 1.39
C CYS A 46 0.66 13.37 2.26
N PRO A 47 1.90 13.86 2.08
CA PRO A 47 2.39 15.01 2.84
C PRO A 47 1.51 16.25 2.63
N MET A 48 0.75 16.28 1.54
CA MET A 48 -0.26 17.30 1.26
C MET A 48 -1.46 17.22 2.22
N GLU A 49 -1.90 16.02 2.59
CA GLU A 49 -2.99 15.82 3.56
C GLU A 49 -2.55 16.20 4.97
N SER A 50 -1.31 15.91 5.39
CA SER A 50 -0.83 16.31 6.72
C SER A 50 -0.67 17.82 6.87
N THR A 51 -0.22 18.50 5.82
CA THR A 51 -0.06 19.96 5.81
C THR A 51 -1.42 20.67 5.76
N LEU A 52 -2.34 20.18 4.91
CA LEU A 52 -3.71 20.68 4.88
C LEU A 52 -4.44 20.43 6.20
N ALA A 53 -4.35 19.22 6.76
CA ALA A 53 -4.96 18.88 8.05
C ALA A 53 -4.42 19.75 9.18
N LYS A 54 -3.12 20.07 9.18
CA LYS A 54 -2.54 21.02 10.14
C LYS A 54 -3.10 22.43 9.95
N SER A 55 -3.15 22.94 8.72
CA SER A 55 -3.69 24.28 8.45
C SER A 55 -5.19 24.40 8.83
N ILE A 56 -5.98 23.37 8.54
CA ILE A 56 -7.42 23.33 8.85
C ILE A 56 -7.63 23.25 10.36
N SER A 57 -6.83 22.43 11.07
CA SER A 57 -6.96 22.32 12.52
C SER A 57 -6.58 23.62 13.24
N GLU A 58 -5.52 24.30 12.82
CA GLU A 58 -5.12 25.60 13.36
C GLU A 58 -6.20 26.67 13.14
N GLU A 59 -6.80 26.72 11.95
CA GLU A 59 -7.86 27.68 11.64
C GLU A 59 -9.16 27.38 12.42
N LEU A 60 -9.53 26.11 12.59
CA LEU A 60 -10.66 25.71 13.43
C LEU A 60 -10.45 26.12 14.89
N PHE A 61 -9.26 25.90 15.45
CA PHE A 61 -8.95 26.33 16.81
C PHE A 61 -9.02 27.85 16.98
N ARG A 62 -8.58 28.60 15.97
CA ARG A 62 -8.69 30.07 15.97
C ARG A 62 -10.15 30.52 15.98
N LEU A 63 -10.98 29.95 15.11
CA LEU A 63 -12.41 30.27 15.03
C LEU A 63 -13.16 29.89 16.30
N ILE A 64 -12.82 28.75 16.93
CA ILE A 64 -13.41 28.34 18.20
C ILE A 64 -13.05 29.34 19.32
N ARG A 65 -11.80 29.79 19.40
CA ARG A 65 -11.41 30.81 20.40
C ARG A 65 -12.10 32.14 20.19
N LEU A 66 -12.27 32.57 18.94
CA LEU A 66 -12.94 33.84 18.61
C LEU A 66 -14.43 33.81 18.95
N ASN A 67 -15.08 32.65 18.90
CA ASN A 67 -16.50 32.47 19.24
C ASN A 67 -16.75 32.16 20.73
N GLN A 68 -15.71 32.13 21.57
CA GLN A 68 -15.80 31.91 23.03
C GLN A 68 -15.60 33.19 23.86
N GLY A 69 -15.51 34.35 23.22
CA GLY A 69 -15.55 35.68 23.86
C GLY A 69 -16.76 36.46 23.38
#